data_AF-A0A6J0ABF3-F1
#
_entry.id   AF-A0A6J0ABF3-F1
#
_cell.length_a   1.000
_cell.length_b   1.000
_cell.length_c   1.000
_cell.angle_alpha   90.00
_cell.angle_beta   90.00
_cell.angle_gamma   90.00
#
_symmetry.space_group_name_H-M   'P 1'
#
loop_
_entity.id
_entity.type
_entity.pdbx_description
1 polymer ?
#
loop_
_entity_poly.entity_id
_entity_poly.type
_entity_poly.pdbx_seq_one_letter_code
_entity_poly.pdbx_strand_id
1 'polypeptide(L)'
;MTGIVQCRMCHLQFPGEKCSRGRGICIVTSEESCTTGRISKKDGTPWLMFMGCLKSCANVGKIKWSVYLVEFRCCRGYDFCNEYL
;
A
#
# COMPACT_ATOMS: atom_id res chain seq x y z
N MET A 1 22.51 3.37 4.73
CA MET A 1 21.91 4.70 4.45
C MET A 1 20.52 4.72 5.05
N THR A 2 20.37 5.34 6.23
CA THR A 2 19.06 5.63 6.84
C THR A 2 18.47 6.84 6.12
N GLY A 3 18.04 6.63 4.87
CA GLY A 3 17.44 7.65 4.04
C GLY A 3 16.01 7.91 4.50
N ILE A 4 15.70 9.19 4.70
CA ILE A 4 14.33 9.70 4.67
C ILE A 4 13.76 9.28 3.32
N VAL A 5 12.70 8.47 3.31
CA VAL A 5 12.05 8.02 2.07
C VAL A 5 10.63 8.60 2.05
N GLN A 6 10.23 9.14 0.91
CA GLN A 6 8.88 9.61 0.66
C GLN A 6 8.03 8.47 0.09
N CYS A 7 6.79 8.33 0.54
CA CYS A 7 5.85 7.34 0.03
C CYS A 7 4.61 8.05 -0.50
N ARG A 8 3.96 7.48 -1.52
CA ARG A 8 2.63 7.98 -1.90
C ARG A 8 1.60 7.56 -0.87
N MET A 9 0.69 8.49 -0.60
CA MET A 9 -0.55 8.18 0.09
C MET A 9 -1.69 8.11 -0.91
N CYS A 10 -2.51 7.09 -0.73
CA CYS A 10 -3.81 6.97 -1.32
C CYS A 10 -4.71 6.23 -0.36
N HIS A 11 -5.68 6.90 0.26
CA HIS A 11 -6.51 6.23 1.26
C HIS A 11 -7.41 5.18 0.63
N LEU A 12 -7.98 5.47 -0.55
CA LEU A 12 -8.88 4.56 -1.26
C LEU A 12 -8.72 4.77 -2.78
N GLN A 13 -8.51 3.68 -3.51
CA GLN A 13 -8.53 3.63 -4.96
C GLN A 13 -9.37 2.43 -5.42
N PHE A 14 -10.50 2.71 -6.06
CA PHE A 14 -11.35 1.68 -6.67
C PHE A 14 -10.86 1.32 -8.09
N PRO A 15 -11.27 0.15 -8.62
CA PRO A 15 -10.94 -0.26 -9.98
C PRO A 15 -11.37 0.80 -11.00
N GLY A 16 -10.47 1.18 -11.90
CA GLY A 16 -10.73 2.20 -12.92
C GLY A 16 -10.59 3.65 -12.44
N GLU A 17 -10.44 3.88 -11.13
CA GLU A 17 -10.21 5.22 -10.60
C GLU A 17 -8.72 5.53 -10.45
N LYS A 18 -8.37 6.80 -10.68
CA LYS A 18 -7.10 7.35 -10.18
C LYS A 18 -7.26 7.68 -8.70
N CYS A 19 -6.17 7.63 -7.95
CA CYS A 19 -6.18 8.03 -6.54
C CYS A 19 -6.68 9.48 -6.38
N SER A 20 -7.95 9.63 -6.00
CA SER A 20 -8.65 10.90 -5.85
C SER A 20 -8.83 11.28 -4.38
N ARG A 21 -9.02 10.29 -3.49
CA ARG A 21 -9.22 10.48 -2.05
C ARG A 21 -7.97 10.10 -1.23
N GLY A 22 -7.51 11.04 -0.41
CA GLY A 22 -6.34 10.84 0.45
C GLY A 22 -5.02 10.79 -0.33
N ARG A 23 -4.98 11.44 -1.50
CA ARG A 23 -3.75 11.62 -2.27
C ARG A 23 -2.81 12.52 -1.46
N GLY A 24 -1.59 12.05 -1.23
CA GLY A 24 -0.61 12.80 -0.45
C GLY A 24 0.75 12.15 -0.47
N ILE A 25 1.61 12.63 0.42
CA ILE A 25 2.95 12.10 0.65
C ILE A 25 3.10 11.91 2.16
N CYS A 26 3.65 10.77 2.56
CA CYS A 26 4.14 10.57 3.92
C CYS A 26 5.64 10.25 3.86
N ILE A 27 6.33 10.56 4.95
CA ILE A 27 7.78 10.37 5.06
C ILE A 27 8.00 9.25 6.06
N VAL A 28 8.70 8.19 5.66
CA VAL A 28 8.97 7.06 6.56
C VAL A 28 10.16 7.33 7.46
N THR A 29 9.94 7.15 8.76
CA THR A 29 10.98 7.12 9.79
C THR A 29 11.59 5.72 9.92
N SER A 30 12.55 5.48 10.82
CA SER A 30 13.25 4.19 10.98
C SER A 30 12.34 2.98 11.22
N GLU A 31 11.13 3.19 11.75
CA GLU A 31 10.18 2.11 12.10
C GLU A 31 9.07 1.90 11.07
N GLU A 32 9.04 2.72 10.02
CA GLU A 32 7.98 2.73 9.01
C GLU A 32 8.50 2.28 7.65
N SER A 33 7.60 1.84 6.77
CA SER A 33 7.90 1.57 5.36
C SER A 33 6.74 2.00 4.49
N CYS A 34 7.00 2.27 3.21
CA CYS A 34 5.93 2.48 2.26
C CYS A 34 5.15 1.17 2.12
N THR A 35 3.83 1.25 2.08
CA THR A 35 2.95 0.10 1.93
C THR A 35 2.02 0.29 0.73
N THR A 36 1.67 -0.83 0.11
CA THR A 36 0.54 -0.96 -0.81
C THR A 36 -0.33 -2.11 -0.32
N GLY A 37 -1.58 -1.79 0.01
CA GLY A 37 -2.60 -2.77 0.36
C GLY A 37 -3.51 -3.03 -0.83
N ARG A 38 -3.71 -4.30 -1.17
CA ARG A 38 -4.62 -4.75 -2.24
C ARG A 38 -5.67 -5.66 -1.65
N ILE A 39 -6.93 -5.34 -1.95
CA ILE A 39 -8.07 -6.16 -1.61
C ILE A 39 -8.69 -6.62 -2.91
N SER A 40 -8.80 -7.93 -3.08
CA SER A 40 -9.44 -8.57 -4.21
C SER A 40 -10.55 -9.50 -3.74
N LYS A 41 -11.48 -9.83 -4.62
CA LYS A 41 -12.43 -10.94 -4.40
C LYS A 41 -11.68 -12.28 -4.45
N LYS A 42 -12.32 -13.35 -3.98
CA LYS A 42 -11.75 -14.72 -4.05
C LYS A 42 -11.34 -15.17 -5.46
N ASP A 43 -11.98 -14.63 -6.50
CA ASP A 43 -11.67 -14.90 -7.91
C ASP A 43 -10.49 -14.07 -8.46
N GLY A 44 -9.88 -13.23 -7.62
CA GLY A 44 -8.77 -12.36 -8.00
C GLY A 44 -9.20 -10.98 -8.52
N THR A 45 -10.51 -10.72 -8.68
CA THR A 45 -11.01 -9.41 -9.13
C THR A 45 -10.59 -8.31 -8.15
N PRO A 46 -9.83 -7.28 -8.59
CA PRO A 46 -9.48 -6.16 -7.73
C PRO A 46 -10.73 -5.46 -7.21
N TRP A 47 -10.74 -5.08 -5.93
CA TRP A 47 -11.85 -4.34 -5.33
C TRP A 47 -11.42 -3.00 -4.74
N LEU A 48 -10.29 -2.97 -4.04
CA LEU A 48 -9.80 -1.75 -3.42
C LEU A 48 -8.27 -1.80 -3.29
N MET A 49 -7.62 -0.67 -3.53
CA MET A 49 -6.22 -0.46 -3.23
C MET A 49 -6.04 0.75 -2.31
N PHE A 50 -5.02 0.70 -1.46
CA PHE A 50 -4.56 1.86 -0.70
C PHE A 50 -3.04 1.87 -0.60
N MET A 51 -2.48 3.06 -0.41
CA MET A 51 -1.05 3.31 -0.32
C MET A 51 -0.77 4.25 0.86
N GLY A 52 0.37 4.08 1.52
CA GLY A 52 0.77 4.98 2.60
C GLY A 52 2.03 4.54 3.32
N CYS A 53 2.21 5.03 4.55
CA CYS A 53 3.28 4.65 5.45
C CYS A 53 2.70 3.74 6.54
N LEU A 54 3.39 2.65 6.85
CA LEU A 54 2.95 1.68 7.84
C LEU A 54 4.11 1.33 8.78
N LYS A 55 3.85 1.44 10.09
CA LYS A 55 4.76 0.94 11.13
C LYS A 55 4.81 -0.58 11.11
N SER A 56 6.01 -1.14 11.28
CA SER A 56 6.19 -2.61 11.32
C SER A 56 5.60 -3.32 10.10
N CYS A 57 5.71 -2.71 8.93
CA CYS A 57 5.17 -3.24 7.68
C CYS A 57 5.76 -4.62 7.36
N ALA A 58 4.91 -5.60 7.01
CA ALA A 58 5.32 -6.94 6.60
C ALA A 58 4.66 -7.34 5.27
N ASN A 59 5.43 -8.02 4.43
CA ASN A 59 4.90 -8.62 3.20
C ASN A 59 4.03 -9.83 3.56
N VAL A 60 2.71 -9.66 3.47
CA VAL A 60 1.74 -10.71 3.77
C VAL A 60 0.74 -10.81 2.63
N GLY A 61 0.30 -12.02 2.31
CA GLY A 61 -0.61 -12.26 1.20
C GLY A 61 -1.63 -13.33 1.53
N LYS A 62 -2.72 -13.35 0.75
CA LYS A 62 -3.80 -14.34 0.87
C LYS A 62 -4.49 -14.34 2.24
N ILE A 63 -4.49 -13.20 2.94
CA ILE A 63 -5.24 -13.05 4.18
C ILE A 63 -6.72 -13.07 3.81
N LYS A 64 -7.47 -14.03 4.36
CA LYS A 64 -8.91 -14.15 4.11
C LYS A 64 -9.66 -13.15 4.99
N TRP A 65 -10.44 -12.27 4.36
CA TRP A 65 -11.35 -11.36 5.04
C TRP A 65 -12.74 -11.48 4.41
N SER A 66 -13.59 -12.31 5.02
CA SER A 66 -14.92 -12.65 4.47
C SER A 66 -14.83 -13.22 3.03
N VAL A 67 -15.39 -12.52 2.04
CA VAL A 67 -15.35 -12.86 0.61
C VAL A 67 -14.14 -12.27 -0.12
N TYR A 68 -13.27 -11.56 0.60
CA TYR A 68 -12.09 -10.89 0.06
C TYR A 68 -10.79 -11.57 0.45
N LEU A 69 -9.76 -11.32 -0.36
CA LEU A 69 -8.37 -11.64 -0.12
C LEU A 69 -7.61 -10.33 0.02
N VAL A 70 -6.80 -10.24 1.07
CA VAL A 70 -5.98 -9.06 1.37
C VAL A 70 -4.51 -9.41 1.20
N GLU A 71 -3.79 -8.50 0.56
CA GLU A 71 -2.35 -8.52 0.35
C GLU A 71 -1.76 -7.18 0.77
N PHE A 72 -0.65 -7.24 1.51
CA PHE A 72 0.16 -6.07 1.88
C PHE A 72 1.57 -6.27 1.34
N ARG A 73 2.07 -5.25 0.65
CA ARG A 73 3.44 -5.18 0.16
C ARG A 73 4.15 -3.95 0.71
N CYS A 74 5.40 -4.12 1.10
CA CYS A 74 6.21 -3.11 1.76
C CYS A 74 7.48 -2.80 0.97
N CYS A 75 7.89 -1.54 0.94
CA CYS A 75 9.17 -1.12 0.35
C CYS A 75 9.76 0.08 1.09
N ARG A 76 11.10 0.23 1.01
CA ARG A 76 11.86 1.29 1.68
C ARG A 76 13.15 1.70 0.93
N GLY A 77 13.25 1.35 -0.35
CA GLY A 77 14.50 1.47 -1.11
C GLY A 77 14.74 2.86 -1.73
N TYR A 78 13.66 3.57 -2.09
CA TYR A 78 13.69 4.83 -2.82
C TYR A 78 12.34 5.54 -2.72
N ASP A 79 12.30 6.83 -3.05
CA ASP A 79 11.08 7.64 -3.00
C ASP A 79 9.99 7.09 -3.92
N PHE A 80 8.76 7.09 -3.41
CA PHE A 80 7.54 6.62 -4.07
C PHE A 80 7.60 5.15 -4.54
N CYS A 81 8.44 4.32 -3.90
CA CYS A 81 8.56 2.91 -4.28
C CYS A 81 7.24 2.13 -4.28
N ASN A 82 6.24 2.59 -3.53
CA ASN A 82 4.93 1.96 -3.46
C ASN A 82 4.01 2.22 -4.66
N GLU A 83 4.37 3.13 -5.57
CA GLU A 83 3.69 3.28 -6.86
C GLU A 83 3.94 2.10 -7.81
N TYR A 84 5.03 1.34 -7.60
CA TYR A 84 5.51 0.26 -8.48
C TYR A 84 5.38 -1.14 -7.87
N LEU A 85 4.81 -1.24 -6.66
CA LEU A 85 4.52 -2.51 -6.01
C LEU A 85 3.37 -3.25 -6.69
#